data_AF-A0A842SCS8-F1
#
_entry.id   AF-A0A842SCS8-F1
#
_cell.length_a   1.000
_cell.length_b   1.000
_cell.length_c   1.000
_cell.angle_alpha   90.00
_cell.angle_beta   90.00
_cell.angle_gamma   90.00
#
_symmetry.space_group_name_H-M   'P 1'
#
loop_
_entity.id
_entity.type
_entity.pdbx_description
1 polymer ?
#
loop_
_entity_poly.entity_id
_entity_poly.type
_entity_poly.pdbx_seq_one_letter_code
_entity_poly.pdbx_strand_id
1 'polypeptide(L)'
;MGYYRGYILVRLKIVGKEWEVAKTLSGLESKEEGEDWKVTYATPVYGGWDVMVECSFSNLNELDKIVTYCRVDEKLSEYIEETTSLIGTKNDFNA
;
A
#
# COMPACT_ATOMS: atom_id res chain seq x y z
N MET A 1 10.48 -16.38 10.57
CA MET A 1 9.94 -15.15 11.18
C MET A 1 8.66 -14.84 10.41
N GLY A 2 7.53 -14.67 11.08
CA GLY A 2 6.25 -14.50 10.38
C GLY A 2 6.13 -13.09 9.80
N TYR A 3 5.51 -12.96 8.63
CA TYR A 3 5.14 -11.65 8.07
C TYR A 3 3.69 -11.32 8.43
N TYR A 4 3.44 -10.03 8.57
CA TYR A 4 2.10 -9.48 8.56
C TYR A 4 1.66 -9.25 7.12
N ARG A 5 0.36 -9.39 6.90
CA ARG A 5 -0.30 -8.92 5.68
C ARG A 5 -1.14 -7.71 6.02
N GLY A 6 -0.95 -6.62 5.29
CA GLY A 6 -1.77 -5.43 5.39
C GLY A 6 -2.44 -5.11 4.07
N TYR A 7 -3.47 -4.28 4.17
CA TYR A 7 -4.17 -3.72 3.05
C TYR A 7 -4.26 -2.21 3.22
N ILE A 8 -4.05 -1.47 2.14
CA ILE A 8 -4.28 -0.03 2.07
C ILE A 8 -5.38 0.18 1.04
N LEU A 9 -6.47 0.81 1.45
CA LEU A 9 -7.50 1.29 0.56
C LEU A 9 -7.23 2.76 0.29
N VAL A 10 -7.31 3.13 -0.98
CA VAL A 10 -6.95 4.47 -1.48
C VAL A 10 -8.17 5.07 -2.15
N ARG A 11 -8.47 6.31 -1.77
CA ARG A 11 -9.47 7.17 -2.41
C ARG A 11 -8.74 8.18 -3.29
N LEU A 12 -9.21 8.39 -4.51
CA LEU A 12 -8.62 9.34 -5.44
C LEU A 12 -9.36 10.68 -5.46
N LYS A 13 -8.59 11.76 -5.53
CA LYS A 13 -9.07 13.12 -5.83
C LYS A 13 -9.50 13.24 -7.31
N ILE A 14 -8.83 12.51 -8.19
CA ILE A 14 -9.00 12.60 -9.65
C ILE A 14 -9.45 11.23 -10.18
N VAL A 15 -10.66 11.21 -10.75
CA VAL A 15 -11.25 10.02 -11.38
C VAL A 15 -10.44 9.61 -12.61
N GLY A 16 -10.26 8.31 -12.82
CA GLY A 16 -9.56 7.76 -13.99
C GLY A 16 -8.05 7.57 -13.80
N LYS A 17 -7.54 7.79 -12.57
CA LYS A 17 -6.11 7.63 -12.21
C LYS A 17 -5.81 6.33 -11.45
N GLU A 18 -6.79 5.45 -11.33
CA GLU A 18 -6.70 4.21 -10.53
C GLU A 18 -5.56 3.31 -11.01
N TRP A 19 -5.45 3.11 -12.33
CA TRP A 19 -4.40 2.29 -12.91
C TRP A 19 -3.00 2.90 -12.80
N GLU A 20 -2.89 4.24 -12.85
CA GLU A 20 -1.61 4.92 -12.69
C GLU A 20 -1.10 4.75 -11.25
N VAL A 21 -1.98 4.93 -10.27
CA VAL A 21 -1.66 4.70 -8.85
C VAL A 21 -1.32 3.23 -8.60
N ALA A 22 -2.15 2.30 -9.06
CA ALA A 22 -1.91 0.86 -8.88
C ALA A 22 -0.56 0.42 -9.50
N LYS A 23 -0.24 0.91 -10.71
CA LYS A 23 1.03 0.60 -11.38
C LYS A 23 2.24 1.19 -10.65
N THR A 24 2.09 2.38 -10.09
CA THR A 24 3.17 3.04 -9.32
C THR A 24 3.46 2.31 -8.02
N LEU A 25 2.41 1.80 -7.35
CA LEU A 25 2.54 1.08 -6.09
C LEU A 25 2.98 -0.38 -6.28
N SER A 26 2.62 -1.00 -7.41
CA SER A 26 2.94 -2.40 -7.71
C SER A 26 4.45 -2.65 -7.74
N GLY A 27 4.92 -3.55 -6.88
CA GLY A 27 6.33 -3.93 -6.81
C GLY A 27 7.21 -2.96 -6.02
N LEU A 28 6.63 -2.01 -5.29
CA LEU A 28 7.38 -1.26 -4.29
C LEU A 28 7.86 -2.18 -3.17
N GLU A 29 9.10 -2.02 -2.76
CA GLU A 29 9.73 -2.77 -1.67
C GLU A 29 10.72 -1.88 -0.93
N SER A 30 11.10 -2.29 0.28
CA SER A 30 12.10 -1.57 1.05
C SER A 30 13.45 -1.57 0.33
N LYS A 31 14.17 -0.46 0.49
CA LYS A 31 15.57 -0.28 0.06
C LYS A 31 16.51 -0.04 1.25
N GLU A 32 15.97 0.06 2.46
CA GLU A 32 16.74 0.39 3.66
C GLU A 32 17.23 -0.88 4.35
N GLU A 33 18.45 -0.82 4.90
CA GLU A 33 19.03 -1.95 5.60
C GLU A 33 18.28 -2.19 6.92
N GLY A 34 17.79 -3.41 7.12
CA GLY A 34 17.02 -3.81 8.31
C GLY A 34 15.50 -3.62 8.19
N GLU A 35 15.02 -3.14 7.04
CA GLU A 35 13.61 -3.17 6.68
C GLU A 35 13.30 -4.35 5.75
N ASP A 36 12.11 -4.89 5.88
CA ASP A 36 11.63 -5.99 5.04
C ASP A 36 10.12 -5.88 4.84
N TRP A 37 9.75 -5.06 3.85
CA TRP A 37 8.39 -4.90 3.38
C TRP A 37 8.32 -4.82 1.86
N LYS A 38 7.18 -5.25 1.31
CA LYS A 38 6.86 -5.13 -0.12
C LYS A 38 5.36 -5.01 -0.37
N VAL A 39 5.00 -4.30 -1.43
CA VAL A 39 3.66 -4.34 -2.02
C VAL A 39 3.56 -5.60 -2.87
N THR A 40 2.71 -6.54 -2.45
CA THR A 40 2.53 -7.83 -3.12
C THR A 40 1.51 -7.73 -4.25
N TYR A 41 0.55 -6.81 -4.15
CA TYR A 41 -0.50 -6.64 -5.14
C TYR A 41 -1.09 -5.22 -5.07
N ALA A 42 -1.46 -4.65 -6.22
CA ALA A 42 -2.21 -3.41 -6.28
C ALA A 42 -3.19 -3.45 -7.46
N THR A 43 -4.44 -3.09 -7.23
CA THR A 43 -5.47 -3.08 -8.29
C THR A 43 -6.51 -1.98 -8.05
N PRO A 44 -7.04 -1.38 -9.12
CA PRO A 44 -8.29 -0.64 -9.03
C PRO A 44 -9.41 -1.52 -8.48
N VAL A 45 -10.33 -0.91 -7.72
CA VAL A 45 -11.52 -1.56 -7.18
C VAL A 45 -12.74 -0.69 -7.41
N TYR A 46 -13.92 -1.31 -7.49
CA TYR A 46 -15.20 -0.59 -7.55
C TYR A 46 -15.83 -0.56 -6.17
N GLY A 47 -16.22 0.63 -5.69
CA GLY A 47 -16.92 0.78 -4.42
C GLY A 47 -16.69 2.16 -3.80
N GLY A 48 -16.69 2.23 -2.46
CA GLY A 48 -16.36 3.45 -1.72
C GLY A 48 -14.89 3.86 -1.76
N TRP A 49 -14.04 3.00 -2.34
CA TRP A 49 -12.60 3.19 -2.54
C TRP A 49 -12.26 2.91 -3.99
N ASP A 50 -11.11 3.39 -4.45
CA ASP A 50 -10.74 3.39 -5.87
C ASP A 50 -9.57 2.45 -6.18
N VAL A 51 -8.63 2.26 -5.23
CA VAL A 51 -7.51 1.31 -5.37
C VAL A 51 -7.33 0.53 -4.07
N MET A 52 -7.08 -0.78 -4.19
CA MET A 52 -6.68 -1.65 -3.08
C MET A 52 -5.23 -2.10 -3.29
N VAL A 53 -4.44 -1.99 -2.22
CA VAL A 53 -3.02 -2.36 -2.18
C VAL A 53 -2.86 -3.41 -1.10
N GLU A 54 -2.30 -4.57 -1.44
CA GLU A 54 -1.85 -5.57 -0.48
C GLU A 54 -0.34 -5.39 -0.25
N CYS A 55 0.07 -5.44 1.01
CA CYS A 55 1.46 -5.37 1.41
C CYS A 55 1.80 -6.48 2.41
N SER A 56 3.06 -6.90 2.37
CA SER A 56 3.69 -7.81 3.32
C SER A 56 4.81 -7.09 4.04
N PHE A 57 4.92 -7.25 5.34
CA PHE A 57 5.93 -6.57 6.15
C PHE A 57 6.29 -7.36 7.39
N SER A 58 7.52 -7.21 7.87
CA SER A 58 8.06 -7.93 9.03
C SER A 58 7.76 -7.20 10.34
N ASN A 59 7.54 -5.88 10.29
CA ASN A 59 7.28 -5.03 11.45
C ASN A 59 6.08 -4.11 11.21
N LEU A 60 5.19 -4.01 12.20
CA LEU A 60 3.97 -3.18 12.13
C LEU A 60 4.26 -1.71 11.77
N ASN A 61 5.40 -1.16 12.18
CA ASN A 61 5.80 0.22 11.88
C ASN A 61 6.12 0.45 10.39
N GLU A 62 6.36 -0.61 9.61
CA GLU A 62 6.65 -0.49 8.18
C GLU A 62 5.40 -0.16 7.37
N LEU A 63 4.20 -0.52 7.85
CA LEU A 63 2.95 -0.16 7.19
C LEU A 63 2.77 1.37 7.11
N ASP A 64 3.11 2.08 8.18
CA ASP A 64 3.05 3.54 8.22
C ASP A 64 4.00 4.17 7.19
N LYS A 65 5.12 3.51 6.88
CA LYS A 65 6.06 3.97 5.85
C LYS A 65 5.45 3.85 4.45
N ILE A 66 4.78 2.73 4.16
CA ILE A 66 4.08 2.54 2.87
C ILE A 66 2.95 3.58 2.71
N VAL A 67 2.18 3.81 3.77
CA VAL A 67 1.13 4.83 3.78
C VAL A 67 1.71 6.23 3.61
N THR A 68 2.84 6.52 4.28
CA THR A 68 3.54 7.80 4.14
C THR A 68 4.05 7.99 2.71
N TYR A 69 4.62 6.96 2.09
CA TYR A 69 5.06 7.00 0.69
C TYR A 69 3.92 7.44 -0.24
N CYS A 70 2.72 6.88 -0.06
CA CYS A 70 1.53 7.27 -0.84
C CYS A 70 1.18 8.76 -0.71
N ARG A 71 1.56 9.42 0.40
CA ARG A 71 1.25 10.82 0.70
C ARG A 71 2.35 11.80 0.32
N VAL A 72 3.62 11.36 0.26
CA VAL A 72 4.77 12.23 0.01
C VAL A 72 5.32 12.11 -1.41
N ASP A 73 5.04 11.01 -2.12
CA ASP A 73 5.39 10.90 -3.53
C ASP A 73 4.68 11.99 -4.35
N GLU A 74 5.45 12.72 -5.16
CA GLU A 74 4.97 13.91 -5.88
C GLU A 74 3.75 13.58 -6.76
N LYS A 75 3.71 12.42 -7.41
CA LYS A 75 2.59 12.04 -8.27
C LYS A 75 1.42 11.48 -7.48
N LEU A 76 1.71 10.59 -6.52
CA LEU A 76 0.65 9.96 -5.74
C LEU A 76 -0.09 10.99 -4.88
N SER A 77 0.62 11.96 -4.30
CA SER A 77 0.03 13.00 -3.44
C SER A 77 -0.94 13.92 -4.20
N GLU A 78 -0.72 14.14 -5.50
CA GLU A 78 -1.65 14.85 -6.39
C GLU A 78 -2.94 14.05 -6.62
N TYR A 79 -2.84 12.72 -6.70
CA TYR A 79 -3.96 11.86 -7.09
C TYR A 79 -4.74 11.32 -5.89
N ILE A 80 -4.11 11.12 -4.75
CA ILE A 80 -4.68 10.48 -3.57
C ILE A 80 -5.35 11.51 -2.66
N GLU A 81 -6.61 11.26 -2.31
CA GLU A 81 -7.41 12.04 -1.37
C GLU A 81 -7.23 11.53 0.05
N GLU A 82 -7.46 10.23 0.20
CA GLU A 82 -7.52 9.57 1.49
C GLU A 82 -6.94 8.16 1.39
N THR A 83 -6.37 7.70 2.50
CA THR A 83 -5.96 6.32 2.67
C THR A 83 -6.50 5.78 3.98
N THR A 84 -6.92 4.52 4.00
CA THR A 84 -7.17 3.76 5.23
C THR A 84 -6.42 2.44 5.17
N SER A 85 -5.99 1.94 6.33
CA SER A 85 -5.20 0.73 6.45
C SER A 85 -5.91 -0.33 7.29
N LEU A 86 -5.73 -1.58 6.88
CA LEU A 86 -6.25 -2.77 7.55
C LEU A 86 -5.09 -3.75 7.74
N ILE A 87 -4.99 -4.36 8.91
CA ILE A 87 -3.94 -5.36 9.20
C ILE A 87 -4.61 -6.70 9.42
N GLY A 88 -4.09 -7.73 8.75
CA GLY A 88 -4.50 -9.11 8.98
C GLY A 88 -4.19 -9.51 10.42
N THR A 89 -5.10 -10.25 11.04
CA THR A 89 -4.99 -10.69 12.45
C THR A 89 -3.97 -11.81 12.66
N LYS A 90 -3.51 -12.47 11.58
CA LYS A 90 -2.62 -13.63 11.64
C LYS A 90 -1.22 -13.29 11.10
N ASN A 91 -0.24 -13.52 11.96
CA ASN A 91 1.17 -13.19 11.76
C ASN A 91 1.96 -14.29 11.00
N ASP A 92 1.29 -14.97 10.07
CA ASP A 92 1.71 -16.28 9.57
C ASP A 92 1.65 -16.33 8.04
N PHE A 93 2.00 -15.20 7.41
CA PHE A 93 2.08 -15.08 5.97
C PHE A 93 3.44 -15.57 5.46
N ASN A 94 3.42 -16.49 4.49
CA ASN A 94 4.61 -16.93 3.76
C ASN A 94 4.77 -16.03 2.53
N ALA A 95 5.62 -15.01 2.63
CA ALA A 95 5.89 -14.02 1.58
C ALA A 95 7.07 -14.38 0.69
#